data_AF-A0A928HHM4-F1
#
_entry.id   AF-A0A928HHM4-F1
#
_cell.length_a   1.000
_cell.length_b   1.000
_cell.length_c   1.000
_cell.angle_alpha   90.00
_cell.angle_beta   90.00
_cell.angle_gamma   90.00
#
_symmetry.space_group_name_H-M   'P 1'
#
loop_
_entity.id
_entity.type
_entity.pdbx_description
1 polymer ?
#
loop_
_entity_poly.entity_id
_entity_poly.type
_entity_poly.pdbx_seq_one_letter_code
_entity_poly.pdbx_strand_id
1 'polypeptide(L)'
;MAEIQLGLTFDDVLLLPCLSTILPGEADPSSQLCAGFPLRLPILSAPMDTVTEVDMAIAMAREGGLGVIHRNNRIDDQAAMVAKVKRFENAVITNPLTVTSDMSLSRVKGIMLEHGFSGLPVVADGNILVGIITGRDMRVVDGHDLDKLTVADVMTPMSRLITGAPTTTQDEARKILYSNRIEKLPLVDEAGRLVGLITDTDIRKREAFQESTKDDLGRLRCGAAVGPGPEFMARAQAVVDAGADALFIDAATGHTSRVLHVIEKLSELGKPVVAGNVVTQDGARDLISAGASAIKVGVGPGSICTTRIISGVGMPQFSAIQEVATVARPAGVTVIADGGIRYSGDAVKALAAGADLIMMGGMLAGCEESPGAVVHYQGRNFKTYRGMGSLGAMRAGSGDRYGQNGSGKLVAEGVEARVPYKGMLADVIFQLVGGLRSGMGYLGAKNLDELREHARFVRITAGGLQESHPHDVTITQDPGNYSR
;
A
#
# COMPACT_ATOMS: atom_id res chain seq x y z
N MET A 1 -2.37 -10.83 44.26
CA MET A 1 -1.99 -9.96 43.13
C MET A 1 -1.61 -10.89 42.00
N ALA A 2 -2.06 -10.63 40.77
CA ALA A 2 -1.65 -11.43 39.61
C ALA A 2 -0.12 -11.32 39.44
N GLU A 3 0.52 -12.41 39.04
CA GLU A 3 1.94 -12.42 38.70
C GLU A 3 2.20 -11.44 37.53
N ILE A 4 3.22 -10.60 37.65
CA ILE A 4 3.56 -9.63 36.60
C ILE A 4 4.27 -10.38 35.48
N GLN A 5 3.61 -10.52 34.33
CA GLN A 5 4.18 -11.21 33.17
C GLN A 5 5.33 -10.41 32.57
N LEU A 6 6.42 -11.09 32.21
CA LEU A 6 7.54 -10.52 31.47
C LEU A 6 7.17 -10.39 29.99
N GLY A 7 7.25 -9.16 29.45
CA GLY A 7 7.14 -8.89 28.02
C GLY A 7 8.48 -8.47 27.42
N LEU A 8 8.69 -8.79 26.15
CA LEU A 8 9.90 -8.53 25.38
C LEU A 8 9.60 -7.70 24.12
N THR A 9 10.55 -6.86 23.75
CA THR A 9 10.60 -6.10 22.51
C THR A 9 11.59 -6.75 21.53
N PHE A 10 11.76 -6.16 20.34
CA PHE A 10 12.74 -6.65 19.36
C PHE A 10 14.19 -6.51 19.85
N ASP A 11 14.47 -5.55 20.73
CA ASP A 11 15.81 -5.31 21.30
C ASP A 11 16.20 -6.32 22.38
N ASP A 12 15.22 -7.06 22.92
CA ASP A 12 15.45 -8.03 23.99
C ASP A 12 15.79 -9.42 23.45
N VAL A 13 15.75 -9.63 22.12
CA VAL A 13 15.91 -10.95 21.50
C VAL A 13 16.77 -10.94 20.23
N LEU A 14 17.47 -12.06 20.00
CA LEU A 14 18.12 -12.39 18.73
C LEU A 14 17.61 -13.73 18.20
N LEU A 15 17.74 -13.94 16.89
CA LEU A 15 17.51 -15.21 16.23
C LEU A 15 18.82 -16.01 16.19
N LEU A 16 18.76 -17.28 16.59
CA LEU A 16 19.89 -18.20 16.50
C LEU A 16 19.96 -18.76 15.07
N PRO A 17 21.10 -18.61 14.36
CA PRO A 17 21.29 -19.23 13.06
C PRO A 17 21.16 -20.76 13.14
N CYS A 18 20.70 -21.37 12.05
CA CYS A 18 20.67 -22.83 11.92
C CYS A 18 21.33 -23.28 10.62
N LEU A 19 21.38 -24.60 10.41
CA LEU A 19 21.86 -25.15 9.14
C LEU A 19 20.98 -24.61 8.01
N SER A 20 21.61 -24.04 6.99
CA SER A 20 20.93 -23.53 5.80
C SER A 20 21.41 -24.26 4.56
N THR A 21 20.45 -24.70 3.74
CA THR A 21 20.69 -25.31 2.43
C THR A 21 20.27 -24.38 1.29
N ILE A 22 20.01 -23.11 1.59
CA ILE A 22 19.54 -22.12 0.62
C ILE A 22 20.40 -20.87 0.66
N LEU A 23 20.43 -20.17 -0.47
CA LEU A 23 20.97 -18.82 -0.55
C LEU A 23 19.84 -17.79 -0.31
N PRO A 24 20.15 -16.59 0.21
CA PRO A 24 19.15 -15.54 0.41
C PRO A 24 18.31 -15.21 -0.83
N GLY A 25 18.90 -15.28 -2.03
CA GLY A 25 18.19 -15.02 -3.28
C GLY A 25 17.12 -16.06 -3.64
N GLU A 26 17.15 -17.24 -3.03
CA GLU A 26 16.20 -18.33 -3.24
C GLU A 26 15.00 -18.27 -2.29
N ALA A 27 15.06 -17.39 -1.27
CA ALA A 27 14.00 -17.23 -0.29
C ALA A 27 12.82 -16.43 -0.89
N ASP A 28 11.61 -17.00 -0.75
CA ASP A 28 10.35 -16.39 -1.12
C ASP A 28 9.68 -15.76 0.12
N PRO A 29 9.67 -14.43 0.25
CA PRO A 29 9.02 -13.74 1.37
C PRO A 29 7.51 -13.55 1.16
N SER A 30 6.90 -14.11 0.10
CA SER A 30 5.49 -13.93 -0.20
C SER A 30 4.57 -14.35 0.95
N SER A 31 3.41 -13.70 1.02
CA SER A 31 2.43 -13.87 2.10
C SER A 31 1.03 -13.58 1.57
N GLN A 32 0.05 -13.45 2.47
CA GLN A 32 -1.33 -13.12 2.11
C GLN A 32 -2.03 -12.31 3.20
N LEU A 33 -2.92 -11.40 2.80
CA LEU A 33 -3.77 -10.67 3.75
C LEU A 33 -4.86 -11.57 4.33
N CYS A 34 -5.43 -12.42 3.48
CA CYS A 34 -6.38 -13.47 3.81
C CYS A 34 -6.41 -14.46 2.63
N ALA A 35 -7.19 -15.55 2.74
CA ALA A 35 -7.40 -16.46 1.63
C ALA A 35 -7.91 -15.70 0.38
N GLY A 36 -7.27 -15.94 -0.78
CA GLY A 36 -7.58 -15.25 -2.03
C GLY A 36 -7.01 -13.83 -2.17
N PHE A 37 -6.19 -13.37 -1.22
CA PHE A 37 -5.52 -12.07 -1.27
C PHE A 37 -4.00 -12.23 -1.09
N PRO A 38 -3.29 -12.72 -2.13
CA PRO A 38 -1.84 -12.89 -2.08
C PRO A 38 -1.11 -11.54 -2.14
N LEU A 39 0.03 -11.47 -1.46
CA LEU A 39 1.00 -10.37 -1.51
C LEU A 39 2.38 -10.94 -1.84
N ARG A 40 3.13 -10.29 -2.73
CA ARG A 40 4.49 -10.72 -3.08
C ARG A 40 5.49 -10.39 -1.99
N LEU A 41 5.24 -9.31 -1.24
CA LEU A 41 6.02 -8.91 -0.08
C LEU A 41 5.11 -8.80 1.15
N PRO A 42 5.61 -9.16 2.34
CA PRO A 42 4.80 -9.17 3.56
C PRO A 42 4.74 -7.77 4.20
N ILE A 43 4.60 -6.72 3.40
CA ILE A 43 4.84 -5.32 3.81
C ILE A 43 3.63 -4.45 3.47
N LEU A 44 3.14 -3.73 4.50
CA LEU A 44 2.04 -2.77 4.41
C LEU A 44 2.53 -1.37 4.79
N SER A 45 2.03 -0.33 4.11
CA SER A 45 2.21 1.05 4.58
C SER A 45 1.04 1.48 5.47
N ALA A 46 1.37 2.16 6.57
CA ALA A 46 0.38 2.52 7.59
C ALA A 46 -0.62 3.59 7.09
N PRO A 47 -1.91 3.52 7.51
CA PRO A 47 -2.94 4.48 7.15
C PRO A 47 -2.81 5.80 7.92
N MET A 48 -1.80 6.57 7.58
CA MET A 48 -1.48 7.85 8.21
C MET A 48 -1.35 8.94 7.15
N ASP A 49 -1.79 10.15 7.49
CA ASP A 49 -1.79 11.31 6.58
C ASP A 49 -0.39 11.84 6.21
N THR A 50 0.65 11.34 6.88
CA THR A 50 2.06 11.58 6.55
C THR A 50 2.77 10.33 5.99
N VAL A 51 2.03 9.25 5.69
CA VAL A 51 2.61 8.00 5.17
C VAL A 51 1.96 7.58 3.87
N THR A 52 0.64 7.41 3.83
CA THR A 52 -0.02 6.72 2.71
C THR A 52 -1.18 7.50 2.12
N GLU A 53 -0.91 8.10 0.96
CA GLU A 53 -1.91 8.56 -0.01
C GLU A 53 -1.69 7.83 -1.36
N VAL A 54 -2.11 8.44 -2.47
CA VAL A 54 -2.14 7.82 -3.81
C VAL A 54 -0.77 7.29 -4.25
N ASP A 55 0.27 8.13 -4.18
CA ASP A 55 1.58 7.79 -4.71
C ASP A 55 2.25 6.65 -3.92
N MET A 56 2.22 6.74 -2.58
CA MET A 56 2.67 5.64 -1.71
C MET A 56 1.90 4.35 -1.97
N ALA A 57 0.57 4.40 -2.12
CA ALA A 57 -0.22 3.20 -2.35
C ALA A 57 0.09 2.54 -3.70
N ILE A 58 0.28 3.35 -4.75
CA ILE A 58 0.73 2.87 -6.06
C ILE A 58 2.12 2.23 -5.96
N ALA A 59 3.07 2.92 -5.32
CA ALA A 59 4.44 2.46 -5.22
C ALA A 59 4.53 1.16 -4.39
N MET A 60 3.84 1.09 -3.25
CA MET A 60 3.74 -0.13 -2.44
C MET A 60 3.16 -1.31 -3.23
N ALA A 61 2.06 -1.07 -3.96
CA ALA A 61 1.44 -2.13 -4.76
C ALA A 61 2.35 -2.61 -5.90
N ARG A 62 3.13 -1.72 -6.51
CA ARG A 62 4.11 -2.07 -7.56
C ARG A 62 5.27 -2.91 -7.06
N GLU A 63 5.77 -2.59 -5.87
CA GLU A 63 6.83 -3.37 -5.22
C GLU A 63 6.33 -4.72 -4.68
N GLY A 64 5.00 -4.94 -4.65
CA GLY A 64 4.42 -6.21 -4.21
C GLY A 64 3.93 -6.24 -2.76
N GLY A 65 3.92 -5.08 -2.10
CA GLY A 65 3.24 -4.87 -0.82
C GLY A 65 1.81 -4.36 -1.01
N LEU A 66 1.28 -3.68 0.01
CA LEU A 66 -0.04 -3.05 -0.02
C LEU A 66 -0.04 -1.71 0.71
N GLY A 67 -0.50 -0.65 0.04
CA GLY A 67 -0.73 0.63 0.70
C GLY A 67 -2.14 0.75 1.26
N VAL A 68 -2.27 1.27 2.49
CA VAL A 68 -3.56 1.56 3.13
C VAL A 68 -3.83 3.07 3.16
N ILE A 69 -4.78 3.55 2.38
CA ILE A 69 -5.14 4.97 2.31
C ILE A 69 -5.75 5.41 3.65
N HIS A 70 -5.18 6.46 4.25
CA HIS A 70 -5.67 7.03 5.51
C HIS A 70 -7.07 7.66 5.36
N ARG A 71 -7.73 7.90 6.49
CA ARG A 71 -9.11 8.45 6.56
C ARG A 71 -9.18 9.88 7.11
N ASN A 72 -8.03 10.55 7.25
CA ASN A 72 -7.93 11.88 7.87
C ASN A 72 -8.26 12.98 6.84
N ASN A 73 -9.42 12.83 6.21
CA ASN A 73 -9.90 13.57 5.04
C ASN A 73 -11.41 13.31 4.89
N ARG A 74 -12.07 14.00 3.94
CA ARG A 74 -13.48 13.75 3.65
C ARG A 74 -13.66 12.37 3.01
N ILE A 75 -14.87 11.81 3.12
CA ILE A 75 -15.20 10.51 2.51
C ILE A 75 -14.93 10.53 1.00
N ASP A 76 -15.39 11.59 0.31
CA ASP A 76 -15.21 11.75 -1.13
C ASP A 76 -13.73 11.83 -1.54
N ASP A 77 -12.90 12.50 -0.73
CA ASP A 77 -11.46 12.62 -0.99
C ASP A 77 -10.78 11.26 -0.88
N GLN A 78 -11.11 10.48 0.17
CA GLN A 78 -10.58 9.13 0.34
C GLN A 78 -10.99 8.21 -0.81
N ALA A 79 -12.26 8.23 -1.20
CA ALA A 79 -12.78 7.46 -2.32
C ALA A 79 -12.09 7.86 -3.64
N ALA A 80 -11.86 9.15 -3.86
CA ALA A 80 -11.12 9.64 -5.02
C ALA A 80 -9.66 9.15 -5.04
N MET A 81 -8.99 9.09 -3.88
CA MET A 81 -7.64 8.51 -3.78
C MET A 81 -7.64 7.03 -4.14
N VAL A 82 -8.57 6.24 -3.61
CA VAL A 82 -8.74 4.82 -3.96
C VAL A 82 -8.96 4.67 -5.46
N ALA A 83 -9.90 5.41 -6.04
CA ALA A 83 -10.18 5.36 -7.48
C ALA A 83 -8.95 5.71 -8.34
N LYS A 84 -8.11 6.66 -7.92
CA LYS A 84 -6.85 6.99 -8.60
C LYS A 84 -5.89 5.80 -8.59
N VAL A 85 -5.69 5.14 -7.46
CA VAL A 85 -4.83 3.93 -7.37
C VAL A 85 -5.36 2.82 -8.27
N LYS A 86 -6.67 2.54 -8.20
CA LYS A 86 -7.29 1.47 -9.00
C LYS A 86 -7.25 1.73 -10.51
N ARG A 87 -7.17 2.99 -10.95
CA ARG A 87 -7.09 3.38 -12.36
C ARG A 87 -5.67 3.56 -12.89
N PHE A 88 -4.67 3.47 -12.02
CA PHE A 88 -3.30 3.85 -12.36
C PHE A 88 -2.62 2.88 -13.33
N GLU A 89 -2.87 1.57 -13.17
CA GLU A 89 -2.50 0.54 -14.13
C GLU A 89 -3.76 -0.25 -14.51
N ASN A 90 -4.46 0.22 -15.53
CA ASN A 90 -5.52 -0.56 -16.14
C ASN A 90 -4.90 -1.48 -17.19
N ALA A 91 -5.13 -2.78 -17.06
CA ALA A 91 -4.80 -3.72 -18.14
C ALA A 91 -5.55 -3.34 -19.43
N VAL A 92 -6.83 -3.00 -19.28
CA VAL A 92 -7.71 -2.51 -20.35
C VAL A 92 -8.43 -1.27 -19.83
N ILE A 93 -8.33 -0.15 -20.52
CA ILE A 93 -9.08 1.06 -20.21
C ILE A 93 -10.50 0.84 -20.72
N THR A 94 -11.46 0.54 -19.84
CA THR A 94 -12.85 0.14 -20.19
C THR A 94 -13.79 1.28 -20.56
N ASN A 95 -13.35 2.54 -20.43
CA ASN A 95 -14.07 3.70 -20.92
C ASN A 95 -13.06 4.81 -21.28
N PRO A 96 -12.31 4.66 -22.39
CA PRO A 96 -11.29 5.63 -22.77
C PRO A 96 -11.95 6.97 -23.12
N LEU A 97 -11.29 8.07 -22.80
CA LEU A 97 -11.73 9.39 -23.25
C LEU A 97 -11.70 9.44 -24.78
N THR A 98 -12.79 9.83 -25.41
CA THR A 98 -12.93 9.86 -26.87
C THR A 98 -13.13 11.28 -27.39
N VAL A 99 -12.91 11.47 -28.69
CA VAL A 99 -13.20 12.71 -29.43
C VAL A 99 -14.02 12.40 -30.68
N THR A 100 -14.58 13.42 -31.31
CA THR A 100 -15.33 13.29 -32.57
C THR A 100 -14.51 13.82 -33.74
N SER A 101 -14.83 13.37 -34.95
CA SER A 101 -14.08 13.70 -36.17
C SER A 101 -14.16 15.19 -36.57
N ASP A 102 -15.21 15.88 -36.17
CA ASP A 102 -15.48 17.30 -36.45
C ASP A 102 -14.82 18.26 -35.43
N MET A 103 -14.26 17.73 -34.34
CA MET A 103 -13.62 18.54 -33.31
C MET A 103 -12.36 19.22 -33.84
N SER A 104 -12.14 20.49 -33.47
CA SER A 104 -10.91 21.20 -33.85
C SER A 104 -9.67 20.63 -33.17
N LEU A 105 -8.53 20.67 -33.85
CA LEU A 105 -7.26 20.16 -33.31
C LEU A 105 -6.78 20.96 -32.10
N SER A 106 -7.10 22.26 -32.04
CA SER A 106 -6.84 23.12 -30.87
C SER A 106 -7.52 22.58 -29.61
N ARG A 107 -8.81 22.20 -29.71
CA ARG A 107 -9.57 21.61 -28.60
C ARG A 107 -9.01 20.26 -28.20
N VAL A 108 -8.68 19.39 -29.16
CA VAL A 108 -8.08 18.08 -28.88
C VAL A 108 -6.73 18.22 -28.19
N LYS A 109 -5.88 19.17 -28.61
CA LYS A 109 -4.61 19.47 -27.95
C LYS A 109 -4.81 19.89 -26.50
N GLY A 110 -5.82 20.71 -26.23
CA GLY A 110 -6.22 21.09 -24.87
C GLY A 110 -6.58 19.88 -24.02
N ILE A 111 -7.45 19.00 -24.53
CA ILE A 111 -7.86 17.76 -23.85
C ILE A 111 -6.64 16.86 -23.55
N MET A 112 -5.74 16.70 -24.52
CA MET A 112 -4.53 15.90 -24.35
C MET A 112 -3.59 16.46 -23.28
N LEU A 113 -3.42 17.78 -23.22
CA LEU A 113 -2.59 18.45 -22.21
C LEU A 113 -3.23 18.40 -20.82
N GLU A 114 -4.52 18.68 -20.73
CA GLU A 114 -5.28 18.71 -19.47
C GLU A 114 -5.27 17.34 -18.78
N HIS A 115 -5.45 16.27 -19.56
CA HIS A 115 -5.51 14.91 -19.02
C HIS A 115 -4.20 14.12 -19.14
N GLY A 116 -3.16 14.69 -19.75
CA GLY A 116 -1.87 14.03 -19.95
C GLY A 116 -1.92 12.83 -20.90
N PHE A 117 -2.86 12.77 -21.83
CA PHE A 117 -3.03 11.66 -22.77
C PHE A 117 -2.25 11.87 -24.06
N SER A 118 -1.55 10.83 -24.53
CA SER A 118 -0.78 10.86 -25.78
C SER A 118 -1.56 10.40 -27.02
N GLY A 119 -2.86 10.12 -26.86
CA GLY A 119 -3.77 9.85 -27.97
C GLY A 119 -5.16 9.44 -27.50
N LEU A 120 -6.15 9.67 -28.36
CA LEU A 120 -7.57 9.57 -28.08
C LEU A 120 -8.27 8.81 -29.22
N PRO A 121 -9.09 7.79 -28.92
CA PRO A 121 -9.98 7.18 -29.90
C PRO A 121 -10.97 8.20 -30.46
N VAL A 122 -11.24 8.11 -31.75
CA VAL A 122 -12.23 8.95 -32.44
C VAL A 122 -13.48 8.13 -32.69
N VAL A 123 -14.62 8.60 -32.18
CA VAL A 123 -15.89 7.89 -32.27
C VAL A 123 -16.98 8.71 -32.95
N ALA A 124 -17.91 8.02 -33.60
CA ALA A 124 -19.17 8.57 -34.11
C ALA A 124 -20.34 8.20 -33.18
N ASP A 125 -21.56 8.53 -33.62
CA ASP A 125 -22.80 8.19 -32.90
C ASP A 125 -22.86 6.71 -32.51
N GLY A 126 -23.39 6.43 -31.33
CA GLY A 126 -23.44 5.06 -30.80
C GLY A 126 -22.08 4.50 -30.35
N ASN A 127 -21.06 5.34 -30.18
CA ASN A 127 -19.70 4.99 -29.77
C ASN A 127 -18.95 4.11 -30.79
N ILE A 128 -19.31 4.22 -32.07
CA ILE A 128 -18.67 3.50 -33.17
C ILE A 128 -17.28 4.07 -33.40
N LEU A 129 -16.25 3.22 -33.35
CA LEU A 129 -14.86 3.64 -33.57
C LEU A 129 -14.64 3.99 -35.05
N VAL A 130 -14.24 5.22 -35.33
CA VAL A 130 -13.97 5.71 -36.69
C VAL A 130 -12.49 6.07 -36.93
N GLY A 131 -11.69 6.14 -35.88
CA GLY A 131 -10.25 6.38 -35.98
C GLY A 131 -9.56 6.54 -34.64
N ILE A 132 -8.30 6.96 -34.68
CA ILE A 132 -7.54 7.38 -33.49
C ILE A 132 -6.69 8.60 -33.85
N ILE A 133 -6.58 9.55 -32.93
CA ILE A 133 -5.66 10.68 -33.05
C ILE A 133 -4.61 10.61 -31.94
N THR A 134 -3.34 10.77 -32.28
CA THR A 134 -2.22 10.63 -31.34
C THR A 134 -1.31 11.85 -31.36
N GLY A 135 -0.42 11.94 -30.37
CA GLY A 135 0.59 13.00 -30.32
C GLY A 135 1.53 12.98 -31.54
N ARG A 136 1.69 11.85 -32.23
CA ARG A 136 2.46 11.78 -33.48
C ARG A 136 1.72 12.46 -34.63
N ASP A 137 0.41 12.25 -34.72
CA ASP A 137 -0.43 12.87 -35.74
C ASP A 137 -0.46 14.40 -35.57
N MET A 138 -0.54 14.87 -34.33
CA MET A 138 -0.48 16.30 -34.00
C MET A 138 0.82 16.98 -34.42
N ARG A 139 1.96 16.27 -34.41
CA ARG A 139 3.27 16.83 -34.84
C ARG A 139 3.35 17.05 -36.35
N VAL A 140 2.53 16.36 -37.14
CA VAL A 140 2.51 16.52 -38.61
C VAL A 140 2.04 17.93 -39.00
N VAL A 141 1.20 18.52 -38.16
CA VAL A 141 0.58 19.85 -38.38
C VAL A 141 1.17 20.92 -37.46
N ASP A 142 2.36 20.70 -36.89
CA ASP A 142 3.05 21.72 -36.09
C ASP A 142 3.32 22.97 -36.95
N GLY A 143 2.92 24.14 -36.43
CA GLY A 143 3.02 25.42 -37.15
C GLY A 143 1.80 25.78 -38.01
N HIS A 144 0.80 24.91 -38.11
CA HIS A 144 -0.49 25.24 -38.74
C HIS A 144 -1.49 25.88 -37.76
N ASP A 145 -2.50 26.57 -38.31
CA ASP A 145 -3.62 27.13 -37.56
C ASP A 145 -4.58 26.00 -37.11
N LEU A 146 -4.41 25.54 -35.87
CA LEU A 146 -5.13 24.39 -35.31
C LEU A 146 -6.62 24.64 -35.09
N ASP A 147 -7.09 25.89 -35.15
CA ASP A 147 -8.51 26.21 -35.05
C ASP A 147 -9.26 25.96 -36.38
N LYS A 148 -8.53 25.88 -37.49
CA LYS A 148 -9.10 25.64 -38.84
C LYS A 148 -9.05 24.18 -39.28
N LEU A 149 -8.31 23.34 -38.57
CA LEU A 149 -8.19 21.91 -38.85
C LEU A 149 -9.02 21.10 -37.85
N THR A 150 -9.56 20.00 -38.34
CA THR A 150 -10.37 19.05 -37.58
C THR A 150 -9.61 17.74 -37.35
N VAL A 151 -10.12 16.92 -36.43
CA VAL A 151 -9.60 15.57 -36.19
C VAL A 151 -9.61 14.73 -37.46
N ALA A 152 -10.66 14.84 -38.28
CA ALA A 152 -10.79 14.09 -39.53
C ALA A 152 -9.63 14.33 -40.50
N ASP A 153 -9.03 15.53 -40.48
CA ASP A 153 -7.96 15.92 -41.41
C ASP A 153 -6.62 15.20 -41.12
N VAL A 154 -6.43 14.72 -39.89
CA VAL A 154 -5.10 14.26 -39.41
C VAL A 154 -5.15 12.88 -38.74
N MET A 155 -6.30 12.42 -38.25
CA MET A 155 -6.42 11.13 -37.55
C MET A 155 -5.99 9.94 -38.42
N THR A 156 -5.60 8.85 -37.76
CA THR A 156 -5.53 7.54 -38.43
C THR A 156 -6.96 7.00 -38.59
N PRO A 157 -7.47 6.84 -39.82
CA PRO A 157 -8.85 6.39 -40.03
C PRO A 157 -9.01 4.90 -39.75
N MET A 158 -10.26 4.47 -39.49
CA MET A 158 -10.59 3.07 -39.21
C MET A 158 -10.07 2.08 -40.25
N SER A 159 -10.03 2.47 -41.54
CA SER A 159 -9.51 1.63 -42.63
C SER A 159 -8.02 1.27 -42.51
N ARG A 160 -7.26 2.02 -41.71
CA ARG A 160 -5.83 1.79 -41.45
C ARG A 160 -5.55 1.46 -39.98
N LEU A 161 -6.59 1.47 -39.14
CA LEU A 161 -6.46 1.29 -37.71
C LEU A 161 -6.51 -0.20 -37.37
N ILE A 162 -5.53 -0.64 -36.59
CA ILE A 162 -5.51 -1.99 -36.05
C ILE A 162 -6.26 -1.98 -34.73
N THR A 163 -7.16 -2.95 -34.57
CA THR A 163 -8.03 -3.09 -33.40
C THR A 163 -7.93 -4.51 -32.84
N GLY A 164 -8.34 -4.68 -31.58
CA GLY A 164 -8.49 -5.98 -30.92
C GLY A 164 -9.95 -6.28 -30.60
N ALA A 165 -10.25 -7.57 -30.38
CA ALA A 165 -11.55 -7.98 -29.84
C ALA A 165 -11.66 -7.64 -28.35
N PRO A 166 -12.87 -7.60 -27.74
CA PRO A 166 -13.04 -7.31 -26.31
C PRO A 166 -12.36 -8.34 -25.41
N THR A 167 -12.19 -9.57 -25.92
CA THR A 167 -11.54 -10.69 -25.25
C THR A 167 -10.01 -10.70 -25.40
N THR A 168 -9.42 -9.72 -26.09
CA THR A 168 -7.98 -9.68 -26.35
C THR A 168 -7.21 -9.65 -25.04
N THR A 169 -6.37 -10.66 -24.85
CA THR A 169 -5.52 -10.77 -23.67
C THR A 169 -4.36 -9.78 -23.75
N GLN A 170 -3.69 -9.52 -22.63
CA GLN A 170 -2.52 -8.65 -22.60
C GLN A 170 -1.37 -9.16 -23.47
N ASP A 171 -1.15 -10.47 -23.47
CA ASP A 171 -0.08 -11.09 -24.27
C ASP A 171 -0.36 -11.01 -25.76
N GLU A 172 -1.61 -11.17 -26.16
CA GLU A 172 -2.04 -10.96 -27.55
C GLU A 172 -1.91 -9.48 -27.93
N ALA A 173 -2.41 -8.57 -27.08
CA ALA A 173 -2.28 -7.13 -27.30
C ALA A 173 -0.82 -6.70 -27.46
N ARG A 174 0.09 -7.22 -26.62
CA ARG A 174 1.54 -6.99 -26.73
C ARG A 174 2.08 -7.43 -28.08
N LYS A 175 1.75 -8.66 -28.51
CA LYS A 175 2.17 -9.17 -29.82
C LYS A 175 1.66 -8.28 -30.95
N ILE A 176 0.40 -7.86 -30.89
CA ILE A 176 -0.22 -6.98 -31.89
C ILE A 176 0.49 -5.62 -31.92
N LEU A 177 0.67 -4.98 -30.75
CA LEU A 177 1.30 -3.67 -30.64
C LEU A 177 2.74 -3.70 -31.17
N TYR A 178 3.53 -4.70 -30.78
CA TYR A 178 4.95 -4.80 -31.17
C TYR A 178 5.11 -5.18 -32.65
N SER A 179 4.34 -6.14 -33.15
CA SER A 179 4.43 -6.58 -34.55
C SER A 179 4.04 -5.48 -35.52
N ASN A 180 3.06 -4.65 -35.13
CA ASN A 180 2.56 -3.56 -35.96
C ASN A 180 3.20 -2.20 -35.64
N ARG A 181 4.12 -2.13 -34.66
CA ARG A 181 4.83 -0.91 -34.23
C ARG A 181 3.89 0.25 -33.85
N ILE A 182 2.80 -0.09 -33.18
CA ILE A 182 1.80 0.86 -32.68
C ILE A 182 1.80 0.88 -31.14
N GLU A 183 1.40 2.00 -30.55
CA GLU A 183 1.43 2.22 -29.09
C GLU A 183 0.06 2.04 -28.42
N LYS A 184 -1.01 1.97 -29.20
CA LYS A 184 -2.39 1.98 -28.71
C LYS A 184 -3.21 0.99 -29.53
N LEU A 185 -3.96 0.13 -28.85
CA LEU A 185 -4.81 -0.89 -29.43
C LEU A 185 -6.25 -0.70 -28.94
N PRO A 186 -7.12 -0.03 -29.71
CA PRO A 186 -8.53 0.06 -29.41
C PRO A 186 -9.18 -1.33 -29.47
N LEU A 187 -10.06 -1.62 -28.50
CA LEU A 187 -10.85 -2.84 -28.46
C LEU A 187 -12.27 -2.53 -28.94
N VAL A 188 -12.76 -3.28 -29.93
CA VAL A 188 -14.07 -3.08 -30.54
C VAL A 188 -14.94 -4.33 -30.43
N ASP A 189 -16.25 -4.15 -30.21
CA ASP A 189 -17.22 -5.24 -30.28
C ASP A 189 -17.60 -5.61 -31.74
N GLU A 190 -18.45 -6.62 -31.91
CA GLU A 190 -18.92 -7.06 -33.23
C GLU A 190 -19.71 -5.98 -33.99
N ALA A 191 -20.28 -5.00 -33.28
CA ALA A 191 -20.99 -3.86 -33.86
C ALA A 191 -20.04 -2.69 -34.20
N GLY A 192 -18.73 -2.82 -33.97
CA GLY A 192 -17.73 -1.79 -34.21
C GLY A 192 -17.67 -0.71 -33.13
N ARG A 193 -18.33 -0.92 -31.98
CA ARG A 193 -18.32 0.03 -30.86
C ARG A 193 -17.05 -0.12 -30.05
N LEU A 194 -16.47 1.01 -29.64
CA LEU A 194 -15.32 1.04 -28.76
C LEU A 194 -15.71 0.56 -27.36
N VAL A 195 -15.11 -0.53 -26.91
CA VAL A 195 -15.34 -1.10 -25.57
C VAL A 195 -14.10 -1.06 -24.67
N GLY A 196 -12.94 -0.72 -25.22
CA GLY A 196 -11.76 -0.44 -24.42
C GLY A 196 -10.54 0.02 -25.20
N LEU A 197 -9.44 0.26 -24.48
CA LEU A 197 -8.15 0.65 -25.06
C LEU A 197 -7.02 0.01 -24.26
N ILE A 198 -6.06 -0.62 -24.96
CA ILE A 198 -4.80 -1.11 -24.38
C ILE A 198 -3.67 -0.24 -24.88
N THR A 199 -2.73 0.13 -24.00
CA THR A 199 -1.56 0.93 -24.37
C THR A 199 -0.25 0.19 -24.11
N ASP A 200 0.73 0.41 -24.98
CA ASP A 200 2.09 -0.09 -24.85
C ASP A 200 2.79 0.42 -23.58
N THR A 201 2.45 1.63 -23.12
CA THR A 201 2.92 2.14 -21.83
C THR A 201 2.45 1.28 -20.65
N ASP A 202 1.20 0.82 -20.66
CA ASP A 202 0.68 -0.03 -19.59
C ASP A 202 1.30 -1.44 -19.63
N ILE A 203 1.59 -1.95 -20.81
CA ILE A 203 2.31 -3.22 -21.00
C ILE A 203 3.75 -3.11 -20.46
N ARG A 204 4.50 -2.07 -20.82
CA ARG A 204 5.86 -1.86 -20.30
C ARG A 204 5.90 -1.68 -18.80
N LYS A 205 4.97 -0.91 -18.23
CA LYS A 205 4.85 -0.77 -16.76
C LYS A 205 4.67 -2.13 -16.11
N ARG A 206 3.84 -3.01 -16.70
CA ARG A 206 3.62 -4.36 -16.17
C ARG A 206 4.84 -5.27 -16.29
N GLU A 207 5.62 -5.16 -17.36
CA GLU A 207 6.89 -5.90 -17.50
C GLU A 207 7.93 -5.42 -16.48
N ALA A 208 7.96 -4.12 -16.17
CA ALA A 208 8.88 -3.55 -15.17
C ALA A 208 8.53 -3.94 -13.73
N PHE A 209 7.26 -4.23 -13.43
CA PHE A 209 6.78 -4.56 -12.08
C PHE A 209 6.06 -5.93 -12.04
N GLN A 210 6.78 -7.01 -12.35
CA GLN A 210 6.25 -8.38 -12.31
C GLN A 210 5.75 -8.80 -10.92
N GLU A 211 6.36 -8.23 -9.88
CA GLU A 211 6.00 -8.48 -8.47
C GLU A 211 4.83 -7.62 -7.97
N SER A 212 4.13 -6.88 -8.85
CA SER A 212 3.01 -6.04 -8.42
C SER A 212 1.88 -6.84 -7.77
N THR A 213 1.34 -6.32 -6.67
CA THR A 213 0.09 -6.79 -6.06
C THR A 213 -1.09 -6.28 -6.87
N LYS A 214 -1.74 -7.18 -7.62
CA LYS A 214 -2.87 -6.86 -8.52
C LYS A 214 -4.13 -7.64 -8.17
N ASP A 215 -5.27 -7.04 -8.46
CA ASP A 215 -6.57 -7.73 -8.43
C ASP A 215 -6.78 -8.58 -9.70
N ASP A 216 -7.89 -9.32 -9.74
CA ASP A 216 -8.20 -10.24 -10.84
C ASP A 216 -8.43 -9.52 -12.18
N LEU A 217 -8.66 -8.20 -12.14
CA LEU A 217 -8.76 -7.34 -13.32
C LEU A 217 -7.40 -6.74 -13.73
N GLY A 218 -6.33 -7.09 -13.02
CA GLY A 218 -4.97 -6.61 -13.26
C GLY A 218 -4.70 -5.19 -12.74
N ARG A 219 -5.60 -4.62 -11.93
CA ARG A 219 -5.42 -3.29 -11.31
C ARG A 219 -4.63 -3.42 -10.02
N LEU A 220 -3.83 -2.40 -9.68
CA LEU A 220 -3.10 -2.38 -8.40
C LEU A 220 -4.06 -2.51 -7.22
N ARG A 221 -3.70 -3.30 -6.21
CA ARG A 221 -4.49 -3.41 -4.99
C ARG A 221 -4.21 -2.26 -4.02
N CYS A 222 -5.23 -1.81 -3.30
CA CYS A 222 -5.06 -0.90 -2.16
C CYS A 222 -6.08 -1.18 -1.05
N GLY A 223 -5.67 -0.91 0.19
CA GLY A 223 -6.56 -0.88 1.35
C GLY A 223 -7.06 0.53 1.64
N ALA A 224 -8.14 0.64 2.40
CA ALA A 224 -8.63 1.93 2.90
C ALA A 224 -8.98 1.84 4.39
N ALA A 225 -8.57 2.86 5.15
CA ALA A 225 -8.88 2.95 6.56
C ALA A 225 -10.32 3.43 6.82
N VAL A 226 -10.97 2.84 7.82
CA VAL A 226 -12.31 3.24 8.30
C VAL A 226 -12.26 3.35 9.82
N GLY A 227 -12.73 4.47 10.36
CA GLY A 227 -12.79 4.68 11.81
C GLY A 227 -14.04 4.06 12.42
N PRO A 228 -14.09 3.86 13.75
CA PRO A 228 -15.29 3.35 14.44
C PRO A 228 -16.35 4.44 14.72
N GLY A 229 -16.18 5.66 14.18
CA GLY A 229 -17.12 6.77 14.34
C GLY A 229 -18.46 6.56 13.61
N PRO A 230 -19.46 7.43 13.82
CA PRO A 230 -20.82 7.25 13.30
C PRO A 230 -20.93 7.10 11.77
N GLU A 231 -19.98 7.67 11.03
CA GLU A 231 -19.96 7.65 9.57
C GLU A 231 -19.26 6.41 8.98
N PHE A 232 -18.93 5.40 9.79
CA PHE A 232 -18.13 4.24 9.36
C PHE A 232 -18.74 3.52 8.15
N MET A 233 -20.06 3.30 8.13
CA MET A 233 -20.73 2.64 7.00
C MET A 233 -20.70 3.48 5.73
N ALA A 234 -20.99 4.78 5.82
CA ALA A 234 -20.97 5.67 4.66
C ALA A 234 -19.57 5.74 4.04
N ARG A 235 -18.54 5.85 4.89
CA ARG A 235 -17.15 5.84 4.45
C ARG A 235 -16.75 4.52 3.82
N ALA A 236 -17.09 3.40 4.47
CA ALA A 236 -16.77 2.07 3.98
C ALA A 236 -17.43 1.81 2.61
N GLN A 237 -18.71 2.14 2.45
CA GLN A 237 -19.40 1.98 1.17
C GLN A 237 -18.72 2.80 0.07
N ALA A 238 -18.41 4.08 0.33
CA ALA A 238 -17.78 4.94 -0.67
C ALA A 238 -16.41 4.42 -1.14
N VAL A 239 -15.57 3.91 -0.23
CA VAL A 239 -14.26 3.36 -0.63
C VAL A 239 -14.38 1.99 -1.30
N VAL A 240 -15.37 1.17 -0.91
CA VAL A 240 -15.68 -0.10 -1.59
C VAL A 240 -16.16 0.16 -3.02
N ASP A 241 -17.06 1.13 -3.20
CA ASP A 241 -17.58 1.54 -4.52
C ASP A 241 -16.46 2.12 -5.41
N ALA A 242 -15.50 2.84 -4.81
CA ALA A 242 -14.30 3.30 -5.49
C ALA A 242 -13.32 2.17 -5.86
N GLY A 243 -13.50 0.98 -5.29
CA GLY A 243 -12.74 -0.22 -5.63
C GLY A 243 -11.67 -0.64 -4.62
N ALA A 244 -11.75 -0.20 -3.36
CA ALA A 244 -10.84 -0.66 -2.31
C ALA A 244 -10.90 -2.18 -2.15
N ASP A 245 -9.75 -2.82 -2.00
CA ASP A 245 -9.65 -4.27 -1.96
C ASP A 245 -9.79 -4.84 -0.55
N ALA A 246 -9.51 -4.04 0.49
CA ALA A 246 -9.67 -4.39 1.90
C ALA A 246 -9.95 -3.15 2.76
N LEU A 247 -10.68 -3.36 3.86
CA LEU A 247 -11.02 -2.31 4.83
C LEU A 247 -10.18 -2.49 6.09
N PHE A 248 -9.55 -1.42 6.56
CA PHE A 248 -8.72 -1.42 7.77
C PHE A 248 -9.38 -0.59 8.86
N ILE A 249 -9.83 -1.22 9.93
CA ILE A 249 -10.41 -0.51 11.07
C ILE A 249 -9.28 0.24 11.81
N ASP A 250 -9.41 1.55 11.85
CA ASP A 250 -8.44 2.46 12.46
C ASP A 250 -8.90 2.90 13.85
N ALA A 251 -8.58 2.08 14.86
CA ALA A 251 -8.84 2.33 16.28
C ALA A 251 -7.54 2.25 17.11
N ALA A 252 -7.46 2.99 18.22
CA ALA A 252 -6.31 2.89 19.12
C ALA A 252 -6.25 1.52 19.81
N THR A 253 -7.41 0.96 20.16
CA THR A 253 -7.57 -0.42 20.61
C THR A 253 -8.78 -1.04 19.91
N GLY A 254 -8.60 -2.27 19.42
CA GLY A 254 -9.64 -3.02 18.72
C GLY A 254 -10.61 -3.72 19.68
N HIS A 255 -10.19 -4.00 20.92
CA HIS A 255 -10.99 -4.80 21.86
C HIS A 255 -12.04 -3.96 22.58
N THR A 256 -13.03 -3.47 21.81
CA THR A 256 -14.16 -2.68 22.31
C THR A 256 -15.44 -3.14 21.65
N SER A 257 -16.56 -3.08 22.37
CA SER A 257 -17.89 -3.42 21.82
C SER A 257 -18.23 -2.63 20.55
N ARG A 258 -17.78 -1.37 20.47
CA ARG A 258 -17.94 -0.54 19.28
C ARG A 258 -17.20 -1.10 18.07
N VAL A 259 -15.93 -1.49 18.23
CA VAL A 259 -15.14 -2.05 17.13
C VAL A 259 -15.68 -3.43 16.72
N LEU A 260 -16.08 -4.28 17.67
CA LEU A 260 -16.70 -5.57 17.37
C LEU A 260 -17.94 -5.40 16.49
N HIS A 261 -18.84 -4.48 16.86
CA HIS A 261 -20.01 -4.15 16.06
C HIS A 261 -19.65 -3.62 14.65
N VAL A 262 -18.59 -2.81 14.54
CA VAL A 262 -18.13 -2.32 13.23
C VAL A 262 -17.59 -3.46 12.38
N ILE A 263 -16.86 -4.43 12.94
CA ILE A 263 -16.38 -5.60 12.17
C ILE A 263 -17.56 -6.38 11.61
N GLU A 264 -18.54 -6.70 12.44
CA GLU A 264 -19.75 -7.44 12.03
C GLU A 264 -20.41 -6.75 10.83
N LYS A 265 -20.62 -5.43 10.93
CA LYS A 265 -21.25 -4.64 9.87
C LYS A 265 -20.42 -4.52 8.61
N LEU A 266 -19.11 -4.32 8.72
CA LEU A 266 -18.22 -4.19 7.56
C LEU A 266 -18.01 -5.52 6.83
N SER A 267 -18.09 -6.65 7.55
CA SER A 267 -17.96 -7.98 6.96
C SER A 267 -19.08 -8.30 5.96
N GLU A 268 -20.26 -7.68 6.13
CA GLU A 268 -21.41 -7.81 5.22
C GLU A 268 -21.13 -7.19 3.83
N LEU A 269 -20.11 -6.34 3.67
CA LEU A 269 -19.76 -5.68 2.41
C LEU A 269 -18.94 -6.58 1.44
N GLY A 270 -18.62 -7.81 1.85
CA GLY A 270 -17.90 -8.76 0.99
C GLY A 270 -16.45 -8.38 0.68
N LYS A 271 -15.84 -7.50 1.49
CA LYS A 271 -14.41 -7.18 1.46
C LYS A 271 -13.72 -7.70 2.72
N PRO A 272 -12.45 -8.13 2.65
CA PRO A 272 -11.67 -8.45 3.83
C PRO A 272 -11.63 -7.28 4.81
N VAL A 273 -11.89 -7.57 6.08
CA VAL A 273 -11.85 -6.59 7.17
C VAL A 273 -10.65 -6.87 8.06
N VAL A 274 -9.73 -5.93 8.10
CA VAL A 274 -8.56 -5.96 8.98
C VAL A 274 -8.90 -5.17 10.24
N ALA A 275 -8.76 -5.79 11.41
CA ALA A 275 -9.15 -5.17 12.67
C ALA A 275 -8.04 -5.17 13.72
N GLY A 276 -7.98 -4.11 14.52
CA GLY A 276 -7.02 -3.93 15.58
C GLY A 276 -7.13 -2.54 16.21
N ASN A 277 -6.20 -2.12 17.08
CA ASN A 277 -5.04 -2.89 17.50
C ASN A 277 -5.33 -3.71 18.75
N VAL A 278 -4.86 -4.95 18.80
CA VAL A 278 -4.90 -5.80 20.01
C VAL A 278 -3.50 -6.27 20.37
N VAL A 279 -3.33 -6.68 21.63
CA VAL A 279 -2.06 -7.23 22.14
C VAL A 279 -2.28 -8.48 23.01
N THR A 280 -3.51 -8.98 23.10
CA THR A 280 -3.89 -10.10 23.97
C THR A 280 -4.59 -11.19 23.18
N GLN A 281 -4.53 -12.42 23.71
CA GLN A 281 -5.25 -13.57 23.17
C GLN A 281 -6.77 -13.33 23.13
N ASP A 282 -7.35 -12.78 24.21
CA ASP A 282 -8.78 -12.52 24.30
C ASP A 282 -9.24 -11.51 23.24
N GLY A 283 -8.48 -10.42 23.07
CA GLY A 283 -8.76 -9.44 22.03
C GLY A 283 -8.70 -10.07 20.65
N ALA A 284 -7.73 -10.94 20.39
CA ALA A 284 -7.66 -11.67 19.13
C ALA A 284 -8.87 -12.59 18.91
N ARG A 285 -9.27 -13.38 19.91
CA ARG A 285 -10.44 -14.29 19.83
C ARG A 285 -11.72 -13.55 19.51
N ASP A 286 -11.95 -12.42 20.18
CA ASP A 286 -13.17 -11.64 20.02
C ASP A 286 -13.23 -10.97 18.64
N LEU A 287 -12.11 -10.42 18.15
CA LEU A 287 -12.07 -9.85 16.80
C LEU A 287 -12.28 -10.91 15.71
N ILE A 288 -11.68 -12.09 15.87
CA ILE A 288 -11.89 -13.23 14.96
C ILE A 288 -13.36 -13.66 14.96
N SER A 289 -13.96 -13.80 16.14
CA SER A 289 -15.36 -14.19 16.30
C SER A 289 -16.33 -13.16 15.69
N ALA A 290 -15.96 -11.88 15.70
CA ALA A 290 -16.72 -10.81 15.05
C ALA A 290 -16.59 -10.80 13.51
N GLY A 291 -15.66 -11.58 12.93
CA GLY A 291 -15.50 -11.73 11.48
C GLY A 291 -14.26 -11.03 10.88
N ALA A 292 -13.26 -10.67 11.68
CA ALA A 292 -12.03 -10.08 11.15
C ALA A 292 -11.26 -11.08 10.28
N SER A 293 -10.88 -10.66 9.07
CA SER A 293 -10.09 -11.46 8.11
C SER A 293 -8.60 -11.43 8.42
N ALA A 294 -8.12 -10.39 9.12
CA ALA A 294 -6.76 -10.27 9.63
C ALA A 294 -6.74 -9.42 10.92
N ILE A 295 -5.78 -9.69 11.80
CA ILE A 295 -5.63 -8.99 13.08
C ILE A 295 -4.39 -8.11 13.07
N LYS A 296 -4.58 -6.81 13.37
CA LYS A 296 -3.51 -5.83 13.54
C LYS A 296 -3.06 -5.77 14.99
N VAL A 297 -1.76 -5.97 15.22
CA VAL A 297 -1.15 -6.16 16.54
C VAL A 297 -0.25 -4.99 16.90
N GLY A 298 -0.49 -4.41 18.08
CA GLY A 298 0.44 -3.45 18.68
C GLY A 298 -0.26 -2.24 19.30
N VAL A 299 -0.10 -2.06 20.61
CA VAL A 299 -0.58 -0.87 21.33
C VAL A 299 0.62 -0.12 21.89
N GLY A 300 0.84 1.09 21.36
CA GLY A 300 1.96 1.97 21.71
C GLY A 300 3.38 1.65 21.21
N PRO A 301 3.68 0.70 20.29
CA PRO A 301 5.05 0.43 19.86
C PRO A 301 5.57 1.44 18.81
N GLY A 302 4.69 2.25 18.22
CA GLY A 302 5.04 3.17 17.14
C GLY A 302 6.01 4.25 17.62
N SER A 303 6.97 4.63 16.76
CA SER A 303 8.05 5.59 17.08
C SER A 303 7.57 6.99 17.47
N ILE A 304 6.30 7.32 17.20
CA ILE A 304 5.67 8.60 17.50
C ILE A 304 4.41 8.46 18.35
N CYS A 305 4.17 7.28 18.92
CA CYS A 305 3.04 7.02 19.79
C CYS A 305 3.47 7.20 21.25
N THR A 306 2.67 7.92 22.03
CA THR A 306 2.90 8.15 23.46
C THR A 306 1.86 7.48 24.35
N THR A 307 0.95 6.66 23.79
CA THR A 307 -0.08 5.91 24.54
C THR A 307 0.48 5.26 25.81
N ARG A 308 1.57 4.48 25.70
CA ARG A 308 2.19 3.81 26.87
C ARG A 308 2.63 4.78 27.97
N ILE A 309 3.05 5.98 27.61
CA ILE A 309 3.54 6.99 28.55
C ILE A 309 2.37 7.77 29.15
N ILE A 310 1.38 8.12 28.33
CA ILE A 310 0.28 9.00 28.72
C ILE A 310 -0.83 8.24 29.45
N SER A 311 -1.25 7.08 28.93
CA SER A 311 -2.32 6.27 29.53
C SER A 311 -1.80 5.08 30.34
N GLY A 312 -0.51 4.73 30.22
CA GLY A 312 0.08 3.60 30.94
C GLY A 312 -0.25 2.22 30.34
N VAL A 313 -0.92 2.16 29.18
CA VAL A 313 -1.39 0.90 28.59
C VAL A 313 -0.56 0.49 27.37
N GLY A 314 -0.32 -0.81 27.22
CA GLY A 314 0.33 -1.40 26.06
C GLY A 314 1.08 -2.67 26.42
N MET A 315 1.71 -3.29 25.42
CA MET A 315 2.52 -4.50 25.59
C MET A 315 3.75 -4.46 24.70
N PRO A 316 4.94 -4.89 25.18
CA PRO A 316 6.11 -5.07 24.33
C PRO A 316 5.80 -5.84 23.03
N GLN A 317 6.22 -5.27 21.88
CA GLN A 317 5.67 -5.66 20.58
C GLN A 317 5.97 -7.11 20.19
N PHE A 318 7.17 -7.59 20.50
CA PHE A 318 7.56 -8.96 20.19
C PHE A 318 6.66 -9.96 20.93
N SER A 319 6.46 -9.77 22.24
CA SER A 319 5.53 -10.62 23.00
C SER A 319 4.08 -10.47 22.55
N ALA A 320 3.62 -9.26 22.21
CA ALA A 320 2.26 -9.06 21.71
C ALA A 320 1.98 -9.85 20.42
N ILE A 321 2.96 -9.91 19.52
CA ILE A 321 2.87 -10.73 18.28
C ILE A 321 2.72 -12.21 18.65
N GLN A 322 3.55 -12.73 19.56
CA GLN A 322 3.47 -14.14 19.95
C GLN A 322 2.13 -14.50 20.61
N GLU A 323 1.62 -13.64 21.50
CA GLU A 323 0.32 -13.82 22.16
C GLU A 323 -0.80 -13.90 21.13
N VAL A 324 -0.89 -12.92 20.21
CA VAL A 324 -1.96 -12.89 19.21
C VAL A 324 -1.81 -14.02 18.20
N ALA A 325 -0.58 -14.34 17.75
CA ALA A 325 -0.32 -15.40 16.78
C ALA A 325 -0.70 -16.79 17.29
N THR A 326 -0.60 -17.03 18.60
CA THR A 326 -1.02 -18.28 19.25
C THR A 326 -2.51 -18.57 19.05
N VAL A 327 -3.34 -17.52 18.88
CA VAL A 327 -4.77 -17.64 18.63
C VAL A 327 -5.10 -17.54 17.14
N ALA A 328 -4.57 -16.52 16.47
CA ALA A 328 -4.98 -16.16 15.12
C ALA A 328 -4.52 -17.18 14.06
N ARG A 329 -3.28 -17.68 14.15
CA ARG A 329 -2.74 -18.61 13.14
C ARG A 329 -3.45 -19.97 13.13
N PRO A 330 -3.72 -20.63 14.27
CA PRO A 330 -4.54 -21.86 14.26
C PRO A 330 -5.95 -21.66 13.71
N ALA A 331 -6.50 -20.44 13.81
CA ALA A 331 -7.78 -20.07 13.21
C ALA A 331 -7.69 -19.72 11.71
N GLY A 332 -6.50 -19.76 11.11
CA GLY A 332 -6.27 -19.37 9.71
C GLY A 332 -6.37 -17.86 9.45
N VAL A 333 -6.25 -17.04 10.50
CA VAL A 333 -6.36 -15.58 10.42
C VAL A 333 -4.98 -14.94 10.47
N THR A 334 -4.70 -14.10 9.46
CA THR A 334 -3.43 -13.41 9.27
C THR A 334 -3.12 -12.44 10.42
N VAL A 335 -1.87 -12.42 10.88
CA VAL A 335 -1.37 -11.49 11.91
C VAL A 335 -0.51 -10.39 11.29
N ILE A 336 -0.84 -9.13 11.57
CA ILE A 336 -0.10 -7.96 11.09
C ILE A 336 0.60 -7.29 12.27
N ALA A 337 1.94 -7.27 12.27
CA ALA A 337 2.72 -6.52 13.26
C ALA A 337 2.77 -5.03 12.88
N ASP A 338 2.11 -4.17 13.68
CA ASP A 338 1.99 -2.72 13.42
C ASP A 338 2.81 -1.89 14.42
N GLY A 339 3.89 -1.30 13.91
CA GLY A 339 4.78 -0.41 14.66
C GLY A 339 5.94 -1.10 15.39
N GLY A 340 6.92 -0.30 15.82
CA GLY A 340 8.12 -0.74 16.54
C GLY A 340 9.27 -1.26 15.67
N ILE A 341 9.06 -1.43 14.36
CA ILE A 341 10.08 -1.92 13.41
C ILE A 341 10.95 -0.75 12.96
N ARG A 342 12.25 -0.80 13.27
CA ARG A 342 13.23 0.24 12.90
C ARG A 342 14.20 -0.23 11.83
N TYR A 343 14.57 -1.51 11.88
CA TYR A 343 15.51 -2.14 10.96
C TYR A 343 14.92 -3.38 10.31
N SER A 344 15.51 -3.84 9.21
CA SER A 344 15.12 -5.09 8.56
C SER A 344 15.23 -6.31 9.48
N GLY A 345 16.17 -6.31 10.43
CA GLY A 345 16.24 -7.34 11.47
C GLY A 345 14.99 -7.40 12.36
N ASP A 346 14.37 -6.25 12.68
CA ASP A 346 13.12 -6.23 13.46
C ASP A 346 11.97 -6.84 12.65
N ALA A 347 11.95 -6.63 11.32
CA ALA A 347 10.99 -7.27 10.42
C ALA A 347 11.15 -8.80 10.40
N VAL A 348 12.38 -9.30 10.30
CA VAL A 348 12.67 -10.75 10.39
C VAL A 348 12.17 -11.31 11.72
N LYS A 349 12.51 -10.64 12.83
CA LYS A 349 12.08 -11.05 14.18
C LYS A 349 10.55 -11.07 14.31
N ALA A 350 9.84 -10.07 13.79
CA ALA A 350 8.38 -10.00 13.83
C ALA A 350 7.72 -11.16 13.05
N LEU A 351 8.19 -11.42 11.83
CA LEU A 351 7.67 -12.51 10.99
C LEU A 351 7.97 -13.88 11.60
N ALA A 352 9.21 -14.09 12.09
CA ALA A 352 9.62 -15.31 12.78
C ALA A 352 8.86 -15.51 14.12
N ALA A 353 8.45 -14.44 14.80
CA ALA A 353 7.65 -14.50 16.03
C ALA A 353 6.19 -14.90 15.79
N GLY A 354 5.74 -14.98 14.54
CA GLY A 354 4.38 -15.41 14.18
C GLY A 354 3.55 -14.36 13.46
N ALA A 355 4.09 -13.18 13.11
CA ALA A 355 3.40 -12.29 12.19
C ALA A 355 3.45 -12.85 10.75
N ASP A 356 2.42 -12.55 9.97
CA ASP A 356 2.32 -12.84 8.54
C ASP A 356 2.69 -11.65 7.67
N LEU A 357 2.41 -10.46 8.17
CA LEU A 357 2.68 -9.19 7.52
C LEU A 357 3.22 -8.19 8.54
N ILE A 358 3.95 -7.20 8.06
CA ILE A 358 4.41 -6.06 8.86
C ILE A 358 3.80 -4.77 8.30
N MET A 359 3.38 -3.87 9.19
CA MET A 359 2.89 -2.55 8.84
C MET A 359 3.87 -1.48 9.33
N MET A 360 4.28 -0.60 8.41
CA MET A 360 5.34 0.38 8.66
C MET A 360 4.83 1.81 8.46
N GLY A 361 5.15 2.67 9.44
CA GLY A 361 4.93 4.11 9.36
C GLY A 361 6.25 4.85 9.15
N GLY A 362 7.00 5.07 10.22
CA GLY A 362 8.16 5.98 10.22
C GLY A 362 9.28 5.63 9.23
N MET A 363 9.49 4.35 8.93
CA MET A 363 10.46 3.93 7.91
C MET A 363 10.06 4.42 6.51
N LEU A 364 8.77 4.45 6.20
CA LEU A 364 8.22 4.83 4.90
C LEU A 364 7.88 6.32 4.79
N ALA A 365 7.65 7.00 5.92
CA ALA A 365 7.35 8.43 5.97
C ALA A 365 8.48 9.34 5.42
N GLY A 366 9.70 8.81 5.28
CA GLY A 366 10.82 9.53 4.68
C GLY A 366 10.93 9.38 3.16
N CYS A 367 10.12 8.52 2.54
CA CYS A 367 10.19 8.25 1.10
C CYS A 367 9.59 9.39 0.28
N GLU A 368 10.02 9.55 -0.97
CA GLU A 368 9.53 10.56 -1.90
C GLU A 368 8.00 10.51 -2.03
N GLU A 369 7.44 9.32 -2.16
CA GLU A 369 6.01 9.05 -2.40
C GLU A 369 5.11 9.26 -1.17
N SER A 370 5.70 9.48 0.01
CA SER A 370 4.92 9.80 1.20
C SER A 370 4.38 11.24 1.12
N PRO A 371 3.17 11.52 1.65
CA PRO A 371 2.53 12.84 1.56
C PRO A 371 3.15 13.91 2.48
N GLY A 372 4.05 13.53 3.40
CA GLY A 372 4.73 14.48 4.27
C GLY A 372 5.50 15.55 3.49
N ALA A 373 5.48 16.80 3.95
CA ALA A 373 6.19 17.88 3.28
C ALA A 373 7.70 17.74 3.46
N VAL A 374 8.47 18.02 2.40
CA VAL A 374 9.93 18.10 2.50
C VAL A 374 10.31 19.38 3.26
N VAL A 375 11.14 19.23 4.29
CA VAL A 375 11.63 20.30 5.16
C VAL A 375 13.15 20.31 5.12
N HIS A 376 13.73 21.47 4.81
CA HIS A 376 15.17 21.67 4.89
C HIS A 376 15.55 22.06 6.32
N TYR A 377 16.46 21.30 6.93
CA TYR A 377 16.96 21.57 8.28
C TYR A 377 18.44 21.20 8.39
N GLN A 378 19.27 22.15 8.85
CA GLN A 378 20.72 21.98 9.01
C GLN A 378 21.42 21.39 7.75
N GLY A 379 21.02 21.85 6.57
CA GLY A 379 21.61 21.41 5.30
C GLY A 379 21.20 20.01 4.84
N ARG A 380 20.24 19.35 5.51
CA ARG A 380 19.70 18.04 5.12
C ARG A 380 18.19 18.13 4.86
N ASN A 381 17.71 17.22 4.02
CA ASN A 381 16.29 17.08 3.73
C ASN A 381 15.64 16.12 4.72
N PHE A 382 14.49 16.53 5.23
CA PHE A 382 13.61 15.73 6.10
C PHE A 382 12.20 15.73 5.52
N LYS A 383 11.34 14.82 5.99
CA LYS A 383 9.89 14.88 5.75
C LYS A 383 9.13 15.03 7.06
N THR A 384 8.00 15.75 7.04
CA THR A 384 7.10 15.83 8.20
C THR A 384 6.46 14.48 8.48
N TYR A 385 6.41 14.08 9.75
CA TYR A 385 5.83 12.80 10.18
C TYR A 385 5.07 12.99 11.49
N ARG A 386 3.79 12.62 11.55
CA ARG A 386 2.98 12.80 12.76
C ARG A 386 2.12 11.59 13.11
N GLY A 387 1.89 11.43 14.41
CA GLY A 387 1.12 10.31 14.95
C GLY A 387 -0.35 10.62 14.85
N MET A 388 -1.17 9.60 14.59
CA MET A 388 -2.62 9.83 14.54
C MET A 388 -3.19 10.32 15.88
N GLY A 389 -2.46 10.14 16.99
CA GLY A 389 -2.77 10.70 18.31
C GLY A 389 -2.16 12.06 18.60
N SER A 390 -1.48 12.69 17.64
CA SER A 390 -0.99 14.07 17.79
C SER A 390 -2.16 15.05 17.77
N LEU A 391 -1.98 16.24 18.36
CA LEU A 391 -3.01 17.28 18.33
C LEU A 391 -3.38 17.68 16.89
N GLY A 392 -2.39 17.80 15.99
CA GLY A 392 -2.64 18.17 14.60
C GLY A 392 -3.42 17.11 13.83
N ALA A 393 -3.08 15.83 14.02
CA ALA A 393 -3.80 14.73 13.40
C ALA A 393 -5.24 14.60 13.94
N MET A 394 -5.42 14.66 15.26
CA MET A 394 -6.74 14.54 15.90
C MET A 394 -7.68 15.68 15.50
N ARG A 395 -7.17 16.91 15.39
CA ARG A 395 -7.93 18.06 14.87
C ARG A 395 -8.33 17.92 13.41
N ALA A 396 -7.57 17.16 12.63
CA ALA A 396 -7.85 16.88 11.22
C ALA A 396 -8.83 15.70 11.01
N GLY A 397 -9.23 14.98 12.07
CA GLY A 397 -10.27 13.94 11.97
C GLY A 397 -9.96 12.59 12.63
N SER A 398 -8.81 12.41 13.28
CA SER A 398 -8.47 11.15 13.98
C SER A 398 -8.89 11.07 15.45
N GLY A 399 -9.62 12.08 15.97
CA GLY A 399 -10.05 12.09 17.38
C GLY A 399 -10.90 10.89 17.80
N ASP A 400 -11.70 10.32 16.89
CA ASP A 400 -12.58 9.18 17.16
C ASP A 400 -11.79 7.89 17.43
N ARG A 401 -10.59 7.79 16.84
CA ARG A 401 -9.63 6.69 17.06
C ARG A 401 -9.27 6.55 18.54
N TYR A 402 -9.24 7.67 19.27
CA TYR A 402 -8.89 7.77 20.69
C TYR A 402 -10.12 8.05 21.58
N GLY A 403 -11.33 8.06 21.03
CA GLY A 403 -12.56 8.32 21.76
C GLY A 403 -12.76 9.79 22.18
N GLN A 404 -12.11 10.76 21.54
CA GLN A 404 -12.04 12.16 22.01
C GLN A 404 -12.81 13.20 21.16
N ASN A 405 -14.02 12.88 20.69
CA ASN A 405 -14.76 13.77 19.77
C ASN A 405 -15.61 14.88 20.41
N GLY A 406 -15.84 14.85 21.72
CA GLY A 406 -16.97 15.57 22.32
C GLY A 406 -16.69 16.90 23.03
N SER A 407 -15.45 17.17 23.47
CA SER A 407 -15.20 18.20 24.49
C SER A 407 -14.38 19.41 24.04
N GLY A 408 -13.87 19.43 22.80
CA GLY A 408 -12.97 20.48 22.30
C GLY A 408 -11.58 20.53 22.94
N LYS A 409 -11.37 19.85 24.09
CA LYS A 409 -10.07 19.64 24.74
C LYS A 409 -9.58 18.23 24.44
N LEU A 410 -8.43 18.13 23.78
CA LEU A 410 -7.82 16.87 23.36
C LEU A 410 -6.60 16.54 24.23
N VAL A 411 -6.46 15.27 24.59
CA VAL A 411 -5.29 14.67 25.26
C VAL A 411 -4.52 13.88 24.20
N ALA A 412 -3.31 14.34 23.87
CA ALA A 412 -2.50 13.74 22.81
C ALA A 412 -1.85 12.43 23.25
N GLU A 413 -1.99 11.41 22.40
CA GLU A 413 -1.34 10.10 22.52
C GLU A 413 -0.32 9.86 21.39
N GLY A 414 0.13 10.94 20.75
CA GLY A 414 1.20 10.93 19.77
C GLY A 414 1.87 12.29 19.62
N VAL A 415 2.99 12.29 18.90
CA VAL A 415 3.81 13.48 18.64
C VAL A 415 3.89 13.82 17.15
N GLU A 416 4.37 15.02 16.86
CA GLU A 416 4.75 15.45 15.52
C GLU A 416 6.27 15.58 15.46
N ALA A 417 6.86 15.02 14.42
CA ALA A 417 8.30 14.89 14.27
C ALA A 417 8.71 15.10 12.81
N ARG A 418 10.02 14.95 12.56
CA ARG A 418 10.60 14.92 11.23
C ARG A 418 11.42 13.67 11.11
N VAL A 419 11.36 13.02 9.95
CA VAL A 419 12.19 11.86 9.62
C VAL A 419 13.15 12.23 8.49
N PRO A 420 14.37 11.68 8.45
CA PRO A 420 15.29 11.92 7.33
C PRO A 420 14.63 11.54 6.00
N TYR A 421 14.89 12.34 4.96
CA TYR A 421 14.51 11.99 3.60
C TYR A 421 15.28 10.75 3.15
N LYS A 422 14.58 9.76 2.57
CA LYS A 422 15.14 8.44 2.24
C LYS A 422 15.22 8.12 0.74
N GLY A 423 14.78 9.04 -0.12
CA GLY A 423 14.71 8.78 -1.56
C GLY A 423 13.46 7.98 -1.94
N MET A 424 13.56 7.20 -3.02
CA MET A 424 12.43 6.45 -3.57
C MET A 424 12.05 5.27 -2.69
N LEU A 425 10.76 4.95 -2.63
CA LEU A 425 10.25 3.79 -1.87
C LEU A 425 10.93 2.48 -2.32
N ALA A 426 11.12 2.31 -3.63
CA ALA A 426 11.70 1.10 -4.20
C ALA A 426 13.07 0.75 -3.59
N ASP A 427 13.93 1.75 -3.35
CA ASP A 427 15.25 1.55 -2.75
C ASP A 427 15.14 1.12 -1.27
N VAL A 428 14.20 1.72 -0.53
CA VAL A 428 13.93 1.37 0.86
C VAL A 428 13.37 -0.04 0.98
N ILE A 429 12.42 -0.42 0.11
CA ILE A 429 11.86 -1.78 0.05
C ILE A 429 12.93 -2.79 -0.36
N PHE A 430 13.76 -2.48 -1.35
CA PHE A 430 14.87 -3.34 -1.77
C PHE A 430 15.80 -3.67 -0.60
N GLN A 431 16.22 -2.68 0.19
CA GLN A 431 17.06 -2.91 1.38
C GLN A 431 16.35 -3.71 2.46
N LEU A 432 15.07 -3.42 2.70
CA LEU A 432 14.27 -4.14 3.70
C LEU A 432 14.11 -5.61 3.34
N VAL A 433 13.74 -5.90 2.09
CA VAL A 433 13.57 -7.27 1.58
C VAL A 433 14.91 -8.00 1.49
N GLY A 434 15.98 -7.30 1.12
CA GLY A 434 17.34 -7.85 1.16
C GLY A 434 17.74 -8.31 2.56
N GLY A 435 17.44 -7.51 3.59
CA GLY A 435 17.63 -7.89 4.98
C GLY A 435 16.72 -9.05 5.42
N LEU A 436 15.47 -9.08 4.98
CA LEU A 436 14.55 -10.20 5.24
C LEU A 436 15.07 -11.51 4.66
N ARG A 437 15.41 -11.52 3.37
CA ARG A 437 15.99 -12.68 2.66
C ARG A 437 17.30 -13.13 3.28
N SER A 438 18.14 -12.20 3.72
CA SER A 438 19.36 -12.52 4.46
C SER A 438 19.05 -13.25 5.77
N GLY A 439 18.10 -12.73 6.57
CA GLY A 439 17.64 -13.39 7.79
C GLY A 439 17.05 -14.77 7.56
N MET A 440 16.24 -14.94 6.50
CA MET A 440 15.72 -16.24 6.07
C MET A 440 16.84 -17.21 5.66
N GLY A 441 17.87 -16.71 4.96
CA GLY A 441 19.06 -17.48 4.61
C GLY A 441 19.83 -17.99 5.83
N TYR A 442 20.03 -17.16 6.86
CA TYR A 442 20.65 -17.59 8.13
C TYR A 442 19.83 -18.63 8.90
N LEU A 443 18.52 -18.67 8.67
CA LEU A 443 17.58 -19.60 9.28
C LEU A 443 17.19 -20.76 8.36
N GLY A 444 17.88 -20.92 7.23
CA GLY A 444 17.62 -22.01 6.29
C GLY A 444 16.17 -22.10 5.81
N ALA A 445 15.47 -20.96 5.71
CA ALA A 445 14.03 -20.91 5.48
C ALA A 445 13.69 -20.44 4.07
N LYS A 446 13.07 -21.31 3.25
CA LYS A 446 12.67 -21.00 1.87
C LYS A 446 11.47 -20.07 1.78
N ASN A 447 10.61 -20.09 2.80
CA ASN A 447 9.38 -19.32 2.88
C ASN A 447 9.10 -18.90 4.32
N LEU A 448 8.06 -18.09 4.54
CA LEU A 448 7.73 -17.57 5.87
C LEU A 448 7.23 -18.63 6.85
N ASP A 449 6.73 -19.78 6.39
CA ASP A 449 6.34 -20.87 7.28
C ASP A 449 7.56 -21.60 7.84
N GLU A 450 8.52 -21.95 6.98
CA GLU A 450 9.82 -22.49 7.41
C GLU A 450 10.55 -21.51 8.34
N LEU A 451 10.47 -20.20 8.06
CA LEU A 451 11.08 -19.17 8.90
C LEU A 451 10.60 -19.27 10.35
N ARG A 452 9.29 -19.49 10.56
CA ARG A 452 8.69 -19.61 11.89
C ARG A 452 8.98 -20.96 12.53
N GLU A 453 8.98 -22.04 11.75
CA GLU A 453 9.30 -23.38 12.24
C GLU A 453 10.75 -23.47 12.74
N HIS A 454 11.67 -22.90 11.97
CA HIS A 454 13.11 -22.91 12.27
C HIS A 454 13.50 -21.86 13.32
N ALA A 455 12.69 -20.82 13.53
CA ALA A 455 13.00 -19.75 14.46
C ALA A 455 13.31 -20.27 15.86
N ARG A 456 14.50 -19.92 16.37
CA ARG A 456 14.90 -20.12 17.75
C ARG A 456 15.41 -18.78 18.28
N PHE A 457 14.73 -18.25 19.29
CA PHE A 457 15.08 -16.97 19.88
C PHE A 457 15.94 -17.16 21.13
N VAL A 458 16.89 -16.26 21.33
CA VAL A 458 17.62 -16.10 22.58
C VAL A 458 17.36 -14.71 23.15
N ARG A 459 17.15 -14.63 24.46
CA ARG A 459 17.02 -13.36 25.17
C ARG A 459 18.40 -12.76 25.38
N ILE A 460 18.54 -11.46 25.17
CA ILE A 460 19.77 -10.73 25.41
C ILE A 460 19.59 -9.70 26.53
N THR A 461 20.70 -9.24 27.08
CA THR A 461 20.72 -8.11 28.01
C THR A 461 21.00 -6.81 27.25
N ALA A 462 20.92 -5.67 27.93
CA ALA A 462 21.34 -4.39 27.35
C ALA A 462 22.79 -4.41 26.82
N GLY A 463 23.69 -5.18 27.46
CA GLY A 463 25.06 -5.39 26.97
C GLY A 463 25.08 -6.13 25.62
N GLY A 464 24.26 -7.17 25.47
CA GLY A 464 24.12 -7.88 24.20
C GLY A 464 23.52 -7.01 23.09
N LEU A 465 22.60 -6.10 23.41
CA LEU A 465 22.09 -5.12 22.45
C LEU A 465 23.19 -4.16 22.01
N GLN A 466 23.98 -3.64 22.96
CA GLN A 466 25.12 -2.77 22.65
C GLN A 466 26.15 -3.48 21.77
N GLU A 467 26.43 -4.76 22.03
CA GLU A 467 27.29 -5.61 21.20
C GLU A 467 26.72 -5.83 19.79
N SER A 468 25.39 -5.97 19.67
CA SER A 468 24.72 -6.24 18.38
C SER A 468 24.86 -5.07 17.39
N HIS A 469 24.95 -3.84 17.87
CA HIS A 469 25.22 -2.66 17.05
C HIS A 469 26.73 -2.51 16.80
N PRO A 470 27.17 -1.93 15.65
CA PRO A 470 28.55 -1.47 15.50
C PRO A 470 28.98 -0.62 16.71
N HIS A 471 30.06 -1.02 17.35
CA HIS A 471 30.62 -0.42 18.55
C HIS A 471 32.14 -0.22 18.39
N ASP A 472 32.70 0.71 19.16
CA ASP A 472 34.13 1.03 19.21
C ASP A 472 34.77 1.46 17.87
N VAL A 473 33.97 2.02 16.95
CA VAL A 473 34.41 2.55 15.65
C VAL A 473 33.67 3.84 15.27
N THR A 474 34.29 4.65 14.40
CA THR A 474 33.64 5.79 13.74
C THR A 474 33.15 5.37 12.36
N ILE A 475 31.84 5.47 12.12
CA ILE A 475 31.24 5.18 10.81
C ILE A 475 31.66 6.28 9.82
N THR A 476 32.40 5.92 8.78
CA THR A 476 32.88 6.84 7.74
C THR A 476 31.93 6.93 6.53
N GLN A 477 31.13 5.90 6.31
CA GLN A 477 30.15 5.82 5.23
C GLN A 477 28.86 5.18 5.75
N ASP A 478 27.73 5.85 5.54
CA ASP A 478 26.41 5.34 5.91
C ASP A 478 25.98 4.24 4.91
N PRO A 479 25.67 3.02 5.36
CA PRO A 479 25.25 1.92 4.49
C PRO A 479 23.80 2.08 3.96
N GLY A 480 23.07 3.14 4.37
CA GLY A 480 21.72 3.46 3.91
C GLY A 480 20.60 2.63 4.56
N ASN A 481 20.93 1.46 5.10
CA ASN A 481 20.00 0.54 5.77
C ASN A 481 20.17 0.49 7.31
N TYR A 482 21.11 1.26 7.85
CA TYR A 482 21.42 1.29 9.28
C TYR A 482 21.78 2.71 9.74
N SER A 483 21.11 3.17 10.79
CA SER A 483 21.46 4.41 11.51
C SER A 483 21.28 4.20 13.01
N ARG A 484 22.20 4.70 13.83
CA ARG A 484 22.08 4.67 15.29
C ARG A 484 21.41 5.92 15.84
#